data_AF-A0A3D3ETU0-F1
#
_entry.id   AF-A0A3D3ETU0-F1
#
_cell.length_a   1.000
_cell.length_b   1.000
_cell.length_c   1.000
_cell.angle_alpha   90.00
_cell.angle_beta   90.00
_cell.angle_gamma   90.00
#
_symmetry.space_group_name_H-M   'P 1'
#
loop_
_entity.id
_entity.type
_entity.pdbx_description
1 polymer ?
#
loop_
_entity_poly.entity_id
_entity_poly.type
_entity_poly.pdbx_seq_one_letter_code
_entity_poly.pdbx_strand_id
1 'polypeptide(L)' 'MYTKNDMIDGFVQMGGKPTDTLLIHSSMKAIGEVEGGADTVLDAFIEFMKEGLLIFPTHTWAQMNDEYNCFDP' A
#
# COMPACT_ATOMS: atom_id res chain seq x y z
N MET A 1 10.59 7.04 -14.30
CA MET A 1 9.60 5.97 -14.09
C MET A 1 10.24 4.92 -13.21
N TYR A 2 9.63 4.63 -12.07
CA TYR A 2 10.07 3.56 -11.17
C TYR A 2 9.52 2.21 -11.63
N THR A 3 10.26 1.15 -11.36
CA THR A 3 9.87 -0.24 -11.57
C THR A 3 9.47 -0.89 -10.25
N LYS A 4 8.90 -2.10 -10.31
CA LYS A 4 8.62 -2.90 -9.10
C LYS A 4 9.87 -3.11 -8.23
N ASN A 5 11.01 -3.38 -8.85
CA ASN A 5 12.27 -3.63 -8.14
C ASN A 5 12.79 -2.37 -7.45
N ASP A 6 12.67 -1.20 -8.09
CA ASP A 6 13.05 0.08 -7.46
C ASP A 6 12.26 0.32 -6.16
N MET A 7 10.98 -0.05 -6.16
CA MET A 7 10.13 0.07 -4.97
C MET A 7 10.57 -0.90 -3.87
N ILE A 8 10.78 -2.18 -4.19
CA ILE A 8 11.26 -3.21 -3.25
C ILE A 8 12.60 -2.80 -2.63
N ASP A 9 13.56 -2.36 -3.45
CA ASP A 9 14.86 -1.90 -2.99
C ASP A 9 14.74 -0.66 -2.08
N GLY A 10 13.81 0.25 -2.38
CA GLY A 10 13.48 1.37 -1.51
C GLY A 10 13.02 0.94 -0.12
N PHE A 11 12.16 -0.08 -0.01
CA PHE A 11 11.72 -0.62 1.29
C PHE A 11 12.85 -1.25 2.08
N VAL A 12 13.71 -2.01 1.41
CA VAL A 12 14.92 -2.60 2.04
C VAL A 12 15.84 -1.49 2.56
N GLN A 13 16.07 -0.44 1.77
CA GLN A 13 16.92 0.69 2.15
C GLN A 13 16.36 1.49 3.33
N MET A 14 15.04 1.57 3.47
CA MET A 14 14.39 2.17 4.65
C MET A 14 14.47 1.29 5.91
N GLY A 15 14.98 0.06 5.79
CA GLY A 15 15.12 -0.88 6.90
C GLY A 15 13.86 -1.69 7.20
N GLY A 16 12.88 -1.70 6.28
CA GLY A 16 11.74 -2.60 6.36
C GLY A 16 12.19 -4.05 6.29
N LYS A 17 11.46 -4.95 6.96
CA LYS A 17 11.72 -6.39 6.92
C LYS A 17 10.51 -7.12 6.34
N PRO A 18 10.73 -8.18 5.53
CA PRO A 18 9.65 -8.99 4.95
C PRO A 18 8.68 -9.59 5.98
N THR A 19 9.10 -9.71 7.24
CA THR A 19 8.34 -10.31 8.35
C THR A 19 7.62 -9.28 9.22
N ASP A 20 7.70 -7.99 8.89
CA ASP A 20 7.07 -6.94 9.68
C ASP A 20 5.53 -6.97 9.56
N THR A 21 4.86 -6.23 10.44
CA THR A 21 3.48 -5.79 10.25
C THR A 21 3.50 -4.33 9.81
N LEU A 22 3.06 -4.05 8.59
CA LEU A 22 3.19 -2.74 7.95
C LEU A 22 1.80 -2.17 7.59
N LEU A 23 1.46 -1.02 8.19
CA LEU A 23 0.30 -0.21 7.80
C LEU A 23 0.75 0.91 6.87
N ILE A 24 0.15 0.98 5.67
CA ILE A 24 0.58 1.90 4.62
C ILE A 24 -0.44 3.00 4.38
N HIS A 25 0.01 4.24 4.55
CA HIS A 25 -0.65 5.43 4.01
C HIS A 25 0.21 5.97 2.86
N SER A 26 -0.27 5.85 1.63
CA SER A 26 0.49 6.21 0.43
C SER A 26 -0.21 7.29 -0.39
N SER A 27 0.60 8.06 -1.13
CA SER A 27 0.14 9.03 -2.13
C SER A 27 0.77 8.68 -3.46
N MET A 28 -0.02 8.16 -4.40
CA MET A 28 0.45 7.84 -5.75
C MET A 28 1.04 9.06 -6.46
N LYS A 29 0.50 10.24 -6.17
CA LYS A 29 1.05 11.52 -6.68
C LYS A 29 2.47 11.78 -6.17
N ALA A 30 2.76 11.44 -4.92
CA ALA A 30 4.09 11.66 -4.32
C ALA A 30 5.10 10.59 -4.75
N ILE A 31 4.65 9.35 -4.98
CA ILE A 31 5.49 8.27 -5.54
C ILE A 31 5.97 8.63 -6.95
N GLY A 32 5.10 9.26 -7.76
CA GLY A 32 5.42 9.63 -9.14
C GLY A 32 5.07 8.53 -10.13
N GLU A 33 5.69 8.58 -11.32
CA GLU A 33 5.40 7.62 -12.39
C GLU A 33 6.02 6.25 -12.10
N VAL A 34 5.18 5.21 -12.10
CA VAL A 34 5.57 3.81 -11.93
C VAL A 34 5.11 3.03 -13.16
N GLU A 35 5.96 2.16 -13.69
CA GLU A 35 5.57 1.20 -14.73
C GLU A 35 4.37 0.38 -14.24
N GLY A 36 3.30 0.24 -15.02
CA GLY A 36 2.09 -0.47 -14.59
C GLY A 36 1.27 0.25 -13.50
N GLY A 37 1.65 1.45 -13.07
CA GLY A 37 0.87 2.31 -12.20
C GLY A 37 0.65 1.75 -10.79
N ALA A 38 -0.57 1.94 -10.26
CA ALA A 38 -0.90 1.57 -8.88
C ALA A 38 -0.80 0.06 -8.62
N ASP A 39 -1.12 -0.76 -9.62
CA ASP A 39 -1.04 -2.22 -9.49
C ASP A 39 0.39 -2.67 -9.21
N THR A 40 1.37 -2.08 -9.90
CA THR A 40 2.79 -2.39 -9.67
C THR A 40 3.29 -1.93 -8.30
N VAL A 41 2.76 -0.83 -7.77
CA VAL A 41 3.05 -0.42 -6.39
C VAL A 41 2.49 -1.43 -5.40
N LEU A 42 1.26 -1.89 -5.61
CA LEU A 42 0.63 -2.90 -4.76
C LEU A 42 1.37 -4.25 -4.85
N ASP A 43 1.75 -4.68 -6.05
CA ASP A 43 2.51 -5.90 -6.28
C ASP A 43 3.87 -5.87 -5.58
N ALA A 44 4.57 -4.72 -5.59
CA ALA A 44 5.81 -4.54 -4.85
C ALA A 44 5.61 -4.77 -3.35
N PHE A 45 4.54 -4.22 -2.77
CA PHE A 45 4.22 -4.42 -1.36
C PHE A 45 3.86 -5.87 -1.03
N ILE A 46 3.01 -6.49 -1.84
CA ILE A 46 2.59 -7.89 -1.67
C ILE A 46 3.80 -8.83 -1.75
N GLU A 47 4.70 -8.60 -2.71
CA GLU A 47 5.90 -9.40 -2.88
C GLU A 47 6.87 -9.23 -1.71
N PHE A 48 7.15 -7.99 -1.31
CA PHE A 48 8.06 -7.71 -0.20
C PHE A 48 7.54 -8.24 1.14
N MET A 49 6.24 -8.08 1.40
CA MET A 49 5.59 -8.46 2.66
C MET A 49 5.01 -9.87 2.65
N LYS A 50 5.44 -10.74 1.72
CA LYS A 50 4.90 -12.10 1.56
C LYS A 50 4.93 -12.94 2.84
N GLU A 51 5.93 -12.74 3.68
CA GLU A 51 6.12 -13.45 4.96
C GLU A 51 5.61 -12.65 6.18
N GLY A 52 5.03 -11.46 5.95
CA GLY A 52 4.60 -10.51 6.97
C GLY A 52 3.11 -10.22 6.88
N LEU A 53 2.71 -9.07 7.42
CA LEU A 53 1.32 -8.59 7.35
C LEU A 53 1.26 -7.19 6.74
N LEU A 54 0.61 -7.08 5.60
CA LEU A 54 0.37 -5.83 4.89
C LEU A 54 -1.04 -5.31 5.18
N ILE A 55 -1.15 -4.05 5.60
CA ILE A 55 -2.41 -3.43 6.03
C ILE A 55 -2.61 -2.10 5.29
N PHE A 56 -3.83 -1.85 4.82
CA PHE A 56 -4.24 -0.57 4.24
C PHE A 56 -5.47 0.00 4.95
N PRO A 57 -5.58 1.33 5.08
CA PRO A 57 -6.83 1.98 5.44
C PRO A 57 -7.80 1.95 4.25
N THR A 58 -9.00 1.42 4.44
CA THR A 58 -10.07 1.35 3.41
C THR A 58 -11.31 2.17 3.79
N HIS A 59 -11.12 3.16 4.67
CA HIS A 59 -12.20 3.93 5.23
C HIS A 59 -12.83 4.89 4.20
N THR A 60 -14.15 4.80 4.00
CA THR A 60 -14.91 5.70 3.12
C THR A 60 -15.62 6.79 3.92
N TRP A 61 -14.96 7.94 4.09
CA TRP A 61 -15.49 9.07 4.87
C TRP A 61 -16.88 9.56 4.43
N ALA A 62 -17.20 9.47 3.14
CA ALA A 62 -18.52 9.86 2.62
C ALA A 62 -19.68 9.04 3.20
N GLN A 63 -19.38 7.84 3.73
CA GLN A 63 -20.34 6.92 4.33
C GLN A 63 -20.35 7.00 5.87
N MET A 64 -19.68 7.97 6.49
CA MET A 64 -19.79 8.21 7.93
C MET A 64 -20.94 9.16 8.24
N ASN A 65 -22.17 8.70 8.07
CA ASN A 65 -23.37 9.46 8.40
C ASN A 65 -24.53 8.54 8.80
N ASP A 66 -25.65 9.12 9.22
CA ASP A 66 -26.82 8.38 9.69
C ASP A 66 -27.49 7.49 8.60
N GLU A 67 -27.24 7.77 7.31
CA GLU A 67 -27.77 6.98 6.19
C GLU A 67 -26.99 5.67 5.99
N TYR A 68 -25.69 5.66 6.27
CA TYR A 68 -24.79 4.50 6.12
C TYR A 68 -24.29 3.99 7.48
N ASN A 69 -25.22 3.79 8.42
CA ASN A 69 -24.90 3.42 9.81
C ASN A 69 -24.56 1.92 10.02
N CYS A 70 -24.59 1.10 8.97
CA CYS A 70 -24.20 -0.31 8.98
C CYS A 70 -23.01 -0.51 8.04
N PHE A 71 -21.92 -1.09 8.55
CA PHE A 71 -20.72 -1.39 7.77
C PHE A 71 -20.90 -2.68 6.95
N ASP A 72 -20.57 -2.62 5.66
CA ASP A 72 -20.52 -3.75 4.73
C ASP A 72 -19.06 -3.91 4.23
N PRO A 73 -18.32 -4.94 4.68
CA PRO A 73 -16.89 -5.11 4.42
C PRO A 73 -16.53 -5.49 2.98
#